data_AF-X0VZP8-F1
#
_entry.id   AF-X0VZP8-F1
#
_cell.length_a   1.000
_cell.length_b   1.000
_cell.length_c   1.000
_cell.angle_alpha   90.00
_cell.angle_beta   90.00
_cell.angle_gamma   90.00
#
_symmetry.space_group_name_H-M   'P 1'
#
loop_
_entity.id
_entity.type
_entity.pdbx_description
1 polymer ?
#
loop_
_entity_poly.entity_id
_entity_poly.type
_entity_poly.pdbx_seq_one_letter_code
_entity_poly.pdbx_strand_id
1 'polypeptide(L)'
;MKANYLRLSVTDRCNLNCRYCRPSKRVRQLKQDELLNFEEISSIVGLAAEWGIRKVRITGGEPLVRNNIIDLVKMLSRIKGIRDLPLTTNGVRLAEFARPLKKAGLSRVNVSLDSLDRKKFVRVTGRDSLLQVLRGIRAAREANLEPIKINVVILKGINE
;
A
#
# COMPACT_ATOMS: atom_id res chain seq x y z
N MET A 1 -18.56 20.95 -5.29
CA MET A 1 -18.13 19.64 -4.75
C MET A 1 -16.61 19.52 -4.95
N LYS A 2 -15.79 19.69 -3.91
CA LYS A 2 -14.32 19.59 -4.04
C LYS A 2 -13.85 18.19 -3.64
N ALA A 3 -13.36 17.41 -4.59
CA ALA A 3 -12.62 16.18 -4.29
C ALA A 3 -11.36 16.55 -3.49
N ASN A 4 -11.14 15.91 -2.34
CA ASN A 4 -9.99 16.18 -1.45
C ASN A 4 -9.03 14.97 -1.34
N TYR A 5 -9.36 13.87 -2.01
CA TYR A 5 -8.71 12.58 -1.85
C TYR A 5 -8.46 11.92 -3.21
N LEU A 6 -7.22 11.46 -3.41
CA LEU A 6 -6.81 10.69 -4.58
C LEU A 6 -6.32 9.30 -4.14
N ARG A 7 -6.77 8.25 -4.83
CA ARG A 7 -6.27 6.88 -4.65
C ARG A 7 -5.34 6.55 -5.83
N LEU A 8 -4.06 6.33 -5.53
CA LEU A 8 -3.02 6.12 -6.52
C LEU A 8 -2.58 4.65 -6.55
N SER A 9 -2.94 3.94 -7.62
CA SER A 9 -2.52 2.55 -7.87
C SER A 9 -1.19 2.54 -8.63
N VAL A 10 -0.11 2.12 -7.97
CA VAL A 10 1.27 2.24 -8.52
C VAL A 10 1.74 0.98 -9.26
N THR A 11 1.00 -0.11 -9.14
CA THR A 11 1.28 -1.39 -9.78
C THR A 11 0.03 -2.28 -9.70
N ASP A 12 -0.09 -3.23 -10.61
CA ASP A 12 -1.07 -4.30 -10.58
C ASP A 12 -0.53 -5.58 -9.91
N ARG A 13 0.80 -5.71 -9.74
CA ARG A 13 1.45 -6.90 -9.16
C ARG A 13 1.21 -7.01 -7.66
N CYS A 14 1.16 -8.24 -7.14
CA CYS A 14 1.04 -8.53 -5.72
C CYS A 14 1.85 -9.77 -5.34
N ASN A 15 2.40 -9.79 -4.13
CA ASN A 15 3.11 -10.92 -3.53
C ASN A 15 2.23 -11.82 -2.67
N LEU A 16 0.89 -11.68 -2.75
CA LEU A 16 -0.12 -12.58 -2.17
C LEU A 16 -1.15 -12.97 -3.24
N ASN A 17 -1.98 -13.97 -2.95
CA ASN A 17 -3.04 -14.46 -3.83
C ASN A 17 -4.38 -14.57 -3.08
N CYS A 18 -4.82 -13.46 -2.48
CA CYS A 18 -5.96 -13.47 -1.58
C CYS A 18 -7.24 -13.91 -2.28
N ARG A 19 -8.00 -14.85 -1.69
CA ARG A 19 -9.19 -15.47 -2.29
C ARG A 19 -10.24 -14.47 -2.79
N TYR A 20 -10.48 -13.40 -2.03
CA TYR A 20 -11.49 -12.38 -2.33
C TYR A 20 -10.99 -11.30 -3.30
N CYS A 21 -9.69 -11.25 -3.60
CA CYS A 21 -9.07 -10.21 -4.41
C CYS A 21 -8.55 -10.74 -5.74
N ARG A 22 -7.81 -11.86 -5.70
CA ARG A 22 -7.25 -12.55 -6.87
C ARG A 22 -7.62 -14.03 -6.83
N PRO A 23 -8.87 -14.39 -7.18
CA PRO A 23 -9.26 -15.79 -7.28
C PRO A 23 -8.57 -16.44 -8.49
N SER A 24 -7.42 -17.11 -8.25
CA SER A 24 -6.69 -18.10 -9.07
C SER A 24 -6.49 -17.89 -10.59
N LYS A 25 -7.00 -16.81 -11.18
CA LYS A 25 -6.83 -16.46 -12.58
C LYS A 25 -5.50 -15.73 -12.76
N ARG A 26 -4.74 -16.12 -13.79
CA ARG A 26 -3.61 -15.35 -14.29
C ARG A 26 -4.13 -14.00 -14.79
N VAL A 27 -4.25 -13.02 -13.90
CA VAL A 27 -4.49 -11.64 -14.29
C VAL A 27 -3.27 -11.21 -15.08
N ARG A 28 -3.47 -10.78 -16.33
CA ARG A 28 -2.42 -10.21 -17.17
C ARG A 28 -1.68 -9.18 -16.34
N GLN A 29 -0.37 -9.35 -16.21
CA GLN A 29 0.48 -8.36 -15.57
C GLN A 29 0.83 -7.29 -16.59
N LEU A 30 0.63 -6.03 -16.22
CA LEU A 30 1.10 -4.92 -17.02
C LEU A 30 2.62 -4.99 -17.15
N LYS A 31 3.11 -4.69 -18.36
CA LYS A 31 4.53 -4.45 -18.57
C LYS A 31 4.91 -3.10 -17.95
N GLN A 32 6.21 -2.88 -17.78
CA GLN A 32 6.69 -1.67 -17.10
C GLN A 32 6.38 -0.38 -17.87
N ASP A 33 6.39 -0.44 -19.19
CA ASP A 33 6.04 0.62 -20.13
C ASP A 33 4.53 0.90 -20.21
N GLU A 34 3.69 0.00 -19.70
CA GLU A 34 2.24 0.21 -19.58
C GLU A 34 1.84 0.89 -18.26
N LEU A 35 2.78 1.01 -17.31
CA LEU A 35 2.57 1.71 -16.05
C LEU A 35 3.05 3.15 -16.18
N LEU A 36 2.33 4.08 -15.56
CA LEU A 36 2.82 5.44 -15.41
C LEU A 36 4.19 5.44 -14.70
N ASN A 37 5.11 6.23 -15.23
CA ASN A 37 6.37 6.52 -14.57
C ASN A 37 6.16 7.50 -13.40
N PHE A 38 7.20 7.72 -12.60
CA PHE A 38 7.04 8.51 -11.36
C PHE A 38 6.92 10.00 -11.64
N GLU A 39 7.50 10.48 -12.72
CA GLU A 39 7.41 11.86 -13.20
C GLU A 39 5.99 12.18 -13.66
N GLU A 40 5.36 11.28 -14.42
CA GLU A 40 3.96 11.36 -14.83
C GLU A 40 3.03 11.36 -13.62
N ILE A 41 3.23 10.41 -12.69
CA ILE A 41 2.45 10.34 -11.45
C ILE A 41 2.60 11.64 -10.65
N SER A 42 3.83 12.13 -10.46
CA SER A 42 4.10 13.36 -9.71
C SER A 42 3.45 14.58 -10.38
N SER A 43 3.47 14.64 -11.71
CA SER A 43 2.84 15.71 -12.48
C SER A 43 1.32 15.72 -12.29
N ILE A 44 0.68 14.55 -12.41
CA ILE A 44 -0.77 14.41 -12.20
C ILE A 44 -1.16 14.77 -10.76
N VAL A 45 -0.39 14.30 -9.77
CA VAL A 45 -0.66 14.60 -8.36
C VAL A 45 -0.46 16.09 -8.07
N GLY A 46 0.53 16.74 -8.70
CA GLY A 46 0.77 18.17 -8.61
C GLY A 46 -0.45 18.98 -9.07
N LEU A 47 -0.93 18.71 -10.29
CA LEU A 47 -2.15 19.34 -10.82
C LEU A 47 -3.36 19.07 -9.93
N ALA A 48 -3.52 17.83 -9.45
CA ALA A 48 -4.61 17.49 -8.55
C ALA A 48 -4.53 18.27 -7.21
N ALA A 49 -3.33 18.54 -6.71
CA ALA A 49 -3.11 19.35 -5.51
C ALA A 49 -3.52 20.81 -5.72
N GLU A 50 -3.25 21.39 -6.89
CA GLU A 50 -3.73 22.74 -7.23
C GLU A 50 -5.26 22.82 -7.22
N TRP A 51 -5.93 21.75 -7.64
CA TRP A 51 -7.39 21.62 -7.66
C TRP A 51 -8.02 21.32 -6.29
N GLY A 52 -7.20 21.20 -5.24
CA GLY A 52 -7.66 21.08 -3.87
C GLY A 52 -7.50 19.69 -3.24
N ILE A 53 -6.91 18.72 -3.93
CA ILE A 53 -6.52 17.45 -3.30
C ILE A 53 -5.48 17.74 -2.21
N ARG A 54 -5.71 17.20 -1.01
CA ARG A 54 -4.76 17.28 0.11
C ARG A 54 -4.27 15.91 0.55
N LYS A 55 -4.94 14.83 0.13
CA LYS A 55 -4.62 13.47 0.54
C LYS A 55 -4.43 12.54 -0.66
N VAL A 56 -3.31 11.82 -0.68
CA VAL A 56 -2.99 10.84 -1.73
C VAL A 56 -2.70 9.51 -1.08
N ARG A 57 -3.56 8.51 -1.28
CA ARG A 57 -3.30 7.16 -0.76
C ARG A 57 -2.59 6.31 -1.81
N ILE A 58 -1.41 5.82 -1.46
CA ILE A 58 -0.66 4.87 -2.26
C ILE A 58 -1.25 3.47 -2.04
N THR A 59 -1.56 2.78 -3.14
CA THR A 59 -2.13 1.42 -3.20
C THR A 59 -1.57 0.72 -4.46
N GLY A 60 -2.04 -0.48 -4.76
CA GLY A 60 -1.86 -1.11 -6.07
C GLY A 60 -2.56 -2.45 -6.09
N GLY A 61 -1.87 -3.45 -6.63
CA GLY A 61 -1.81 -4.76 -6.00
C GLY A 61 -1.12 -4.63 -4.64
N GLU A 62 0.18 -4.90 -4.56
CA GLU A 62 1.01 -4.60 -3.39
C GLU A 62 2.02 -3.50 -3.73
N PRO A 63 1.86 -2.26 -3.24
CA PRO A 63 2.76 -1.15 -3.59
C PRO A 63 4.24 -1.43 -3.24
N LEU A 64 4.53 -2.21 -2.19
CA LEU A 64 5.91 -2.54 -1.80
C LEU A 64 6.60 -3.53 -2.75
N VAL A 65 5.93 -4.05 -3.78
CA VAL A 65 6.59 -4.81 -4.87
C VAL A 65 6.99 -3.93 -6.04
N ARG A 66 6.57 -2.66 -6.08
CA ARG A 66 6.99 -1.70 -7.10
C ARG A 66 8.43 -1.27 -6.80
N ASN A 67 9.33 -1.52 -7.75
CA ASN A 67 10.72 -1.07 -7.67
C ASN A 67 10.78 0.44 -7.44
N ASN A 68 11.72 0.88 -6.60
CA ASN A 68 11.99 2.28 -6.29
C ASN A 68 10.81 3.05 -5.66
N ILE A 69 9.86 2.37 -5.01
CA ILE A 69 8.68 3.00 -4.39
C ILE A 69 9.03 4.13 -3.39
N ILE A 70 10.20 4.07 -2.76
CA ILE A 70 10.70 5.11 -1.84
C ILE A 70 10.90 6.44 -2.59
N ASP A 71 11.39 6.40 -3.83
CA ASP A 71 11.61 7.59 -4.64
C ASP A 71 10.28 8.25 -5.02
N LEU A 72 9.28 7.45 -5.39
CA LEU A 72 7.93 7.96 -5.62
C LEU A 72 7.37 8.65 -4.37
N VAL A 73 7.47 8.02 -3.19
CA VAL A 73 7.02 8.62 -1.92
C VAL A 73 7.72 9.96 -1.68
N LYS A 74 9.04 10.02 -1.92
CA LYS A 74 9.83 11.24 -1.77
C LYS A 74 9.38 12.33 -2.73
N MET A 75 9.12 12.01 -4.01
CA MET A 75 8.58 12.96 -4.99
C MET A 75 7.22 13.50 -4.54
N LEU A 76 6.29 12.62 -4.16
CA LEU A 76 4.94 13.00 -3.75
C LEU A 76 4.92 13.83 -2.46
N SER A 77 5.81 13.53 -1.50
CA SER A 77 5.90 14.27 -0.24
C SER A 77 6.31 15.75 -0.41
N ARG A 78 6.98 16.06 -1.52
CA ARG A 78 7.46 17.42 -1.83
C ARG A 78 6.42 18.26 -2.57
N ILE A 79 5.32 17.66 -3.00
CA ILE A 79 4.26 18.38 -3.72
C ILE A 79 3.54 19.32 -2.76
N LYS A 80 3.65 20.62 -3.02
CA LYS A 80 2.97 21.66 -2.23
C LYS A 80 1.46 21.41 -2.26
N GLY A 81 0.85 21.34 -1.08
CA GLY A 81 -0.59 21.10 -0.92
C GLY A 81 -0.93 19.67 -0.49
N ILE A 82 -0.09 18.68 -0.76
CA ILE A 82 -0.29 17.33 -0.21
C ILE A 82 0.10 17.32 1.28
N ARG A 83 -0.85 16.92 2.13
CA ARG A 83 -0.74 16.93 3.59
C ARG A 83 -0.79 15.54 4.22
N ASP A 84 -1.45 14.58 3.57
CA ASP A 84 -1.58 13.19 4.05
C ASP A 84 -1.23 12.23 2.91
N LEU A 85 -0.15 11.47 3.09
CA LEU A 85 0.35 10.49 2.12
C LEU A 85 0.35 9.09 2.78
N PRO A 86 -0.81 8.43 2.94
CA PRO A 86 -0.87 7.11 3.56
C PRO A 86 -0.58 5.98 2.56
N LEU A 87 0.04 4.91 3.03
CA LEU A 87 0.23 3.67 2.27
C LEU A 87 -0.82 2.62 2.68
N THR A 88 -1.34 1.85 1.72
CA THR A 88 -2.11 0.63 2.00
C THR A 88 -1.34 -0.57 1.49
N THR A 89 -1.02 -1.51 2.37
CA THR A 89 -0.13 -2.65 2.10
C THR A 89 -0.64 -3.89 2.82
N ASN A 90 -0.31 -5.08 2.31
CA ASN A 90 -0.46 -6.34 3.04
C ASN A 90 0.61 -6.53 4.13
N GLY A 91 1.62 -5.66 4.20
CA GLY A 91 2.59 -5.63 5.29
C GLY A 91 3.75 -6.63 5.18
N VAL A 92 3.76 -7.54 4.20
CA VAL A 92 4.77 -8.62 4.10
C VAL A 92 6.20 -8.06 3.99
N ARG A 93 6.39 -6.99 3.21
CA ARG A 93 7.68 -6.31 3.06
C ARG A 93 7.85 -5.09 3.96
N LEU A 94 6.86 -4.75 4.79
CA LEU A 94 6.85 -3.46 5.48
C LEU A 94 8.02 -3.30 6.46
N ALA A 95 8.55 -4.39 7.02
CA ALA A 95 9.73 -4.33 7.90
C ALA A 95 10.97 -3.74 7.20
N GLU A 96 11.16 -4.08 5.93
CA GLU A 96 12.27 -3.58 5.09
C GLU A 96 12.07 -2.09 4.75
N PHE A 97 10.83 -1.66 4.53
CA PHE A 97 10.53 -0.33 3.99
C PHE A 97 10.11 0.71 5.01
N ALA A 98 9.71 0.34 6.23
CA ALA A 98 9.10 1.26 7.20
C ALA A 98 9.95 2.51 7.47
N ARG A 99 11.22 2.33 7.84
CA ARG A 99 12.13 3.45 8.11
C ARG A 99 12.43 4.28 6.86
N PRO A 100 12.83 3.70 5.72
CA PRO A 100 13.01 4.46 4.48
C PRO A 100 11.77 5.25 4.04
N LEU A 101 10.58 4.65 4.13
CA LEU A 101 9.32 5.31 3.76
C LEU A 101 9.01 6.49 4.67
N LYS A 102 9.19 6.34 5.99
CA LYS A 102 9.04 7.47 6.92
C LYS A 102 9.99 8.60 6.55
N LYS A 103 11.28 8.30 6.32
CA LYS A 103 12.28 9.30 5.92
C LYS A 103 11.94 9.97 4.59
N ALA A 104 11.29 9.25 3.67
CA ALA A 104 10.80 9.78 2.40
C ALA A 104 9.53 10.62 2.53
N GLY A 105 8.95 10.76 3.73
CA GLY A 105 7.77 11.60 3.97
C GLY A 105 6.45 10.84 3.99
N LEU A 106 6.46 9.51 4.04
CA LEU A 106 5.23 8.74 4.25
C LEU A 106 4.64 9.07 5.64
N SER A 107 3.35 9.35 5.67
CA SER A 107 2.66 9.77 6.90
C SER A 107 2.35 8.59 7.82
N ARG A 108 1.64 7.58 7.30
CA ARG A 108 1.05 6.47 8.07
C ARG A 108 0.74 5.27 7.18
N VAL A 109 0.40 4.15 7.79
CA VAL A 109 0.11 2.90 7.08
C VAL A 109 -1.25 2.32 7.44
N ASN A 110 -1.88 1.72 6.43
CA ASN A 110 -3.04 0.84 6.56
C ASN A 110 -2.59 -0.57 6.16
N VAL A 111 -2.61 -1.51 7.10
CA VAL A 111 -2.17 -2.90 6.87
C VAL A 111 -3.40 -3.80 6.75
N SER A 112 -3.49 -4.55 5.65
CA SER A 112 -4.50 -5.59 5.49
C SER A 112 -4.05 -6.86 6.19
N LEU A 113 -4.78 -7.30 7.21
CA LEU A 113 -4.46 -8.49 8.01
C LEU A 113 -5.75 -9.21 8.40
N ASP A 114 -6.18 -10.16 7.57
CA ASP A 114 -7.50 -10.77 7.71
C ASP A 114 -7.60 -11.84 8.82
N SER A 115 -6.48 -12.24 9.43
CA SER A 115 -6.49 -13.20 10.54
C SER A 115 -5.15 -13.19 11.29
N LEU A 116 -5.21 -13.35 12.62
CA LEU A 116 -4.05 -13.65 13.48
C LEU A 116 -3.80 -15.15 13.66
N ASP A 117 -4.75 -16.00 13.28
CA ASP A 117 -4.52 -17.44 13.16
C ASP A 117 -3.81 -17.74 11.84
N ARG A 118 -2.68 -18.46 11.92
CA ARG A 118 -1.80 -18.78 10.78
C ARG A 118 -2.53 -19.60 9.70
N LYS A 119 -3.35 -20.59 10.09
CA LYS A 119 -4.06 -21.45 9.13
C LYS A 119 -5.14 -20.65 8.39
N LYS A 120 -5.94 -19.85 9.10
CA LYS A 120 -6.91 -18.90 8.54
C LYS A 120 -6.22 -17.89 7.62
N PHE A 121 -5.07 -17.32 8.03
CA PHE A 121 -4.30 -16.38 7.22
C PHE A 121 -3.87 -17.00 5.88
N VAL A 122 -3.33 -18.22 5.89
CA VAL A 122 -2.93 -18.92 4.66
C VAL A 122 -4.16 -19.23 3.80
N ARG A 123 -5.27 -19.67 4.41
CA ARG A 123 -6.53 -19.91 3.68
C ARG A 123 -7.03 -18.66 2.96
N VAL A 124 -6.89 -17.48 3.56
CA VAL A 124 -7.29 -16.21 2.95
C VAL A 124 -6.29 -15.77 1.89
N THR A 125 -5.01 -15.69 2.21
CA THR A 125 -3.98 -14.99 1.41
C THR A 125 -3.24 -15.87 0.40
N GLY A 126 -3.34 -17.19 0.55
CA GLY A 126 -2.64 -18.18 -0.26
C GLY A 126 -1.14 -18.30 0.03
N ARG A 127 -0.60 -17.60 1.03
CA ARG A 127 0.82 -17.70 1.43
C ARG A 127 0.99 -17.64 2.95
N ASP A 128 2.02 -18.28 3.46
CA ASP A 128 2.35 -18.30 4.89
C ASP A 128 3.33 -17.17 5.25
N SER A 129 2.76 -15.97 5.39
CA SER A 129 3.54 -14.73 5.63
C SER A 129 3.11 -13.96 6.86
N LEU A 130 2.31 -14.56 7.77
CA LEU A 130 1.74 -13.87 8.93
C LEU A 130 2.83 -13.23 9.81
N LEU A 131 3.91 -13.97 10.09
CA LEU A 131 5.00 -13.46 10.91
C LEU A 131 5.71 -12.26 10.27
N GLN A 132 5.86 -12.25 8.95
CA GLN A 132 6.41 -11.13 8.19
C GLN A 132 5.52 -9.89 8.35
N VAL A 133 4.19 -10.05 8.26
CA VAL A 133 3.24 -8.95 8.45
C VAL A 133 3.32 -8.38 9.87
N LEU A 134 3.36 -9.25 10.89
CA LEU A 134 3.48 -8.81 12.29
C LEU A 134 4.80 -8.07 12.55
N ARG A 135 5.92 -8.55 11.97
CA ARG A 135 7.20 -7.81 11.99
C ARG A 135 7.09 -6.46 11.28
N GLY A 136 6.39 -6.41 10.16
CA GLY A 136 6.12 -5.18 9.42
C GLY A 136 5.34 -4.14 10.23
N ILE A 137 4.29 -4.57 10.94
CA ILE A 137 3.51 -3.71 11.83
C ILE A 137 4.39 -3.15 12.96
N ARG A 138 5.22 -4.00 13.59
CA ARG A 138 6.16 -3.56 14.63
C ARG A 138 7.15 -2.53 14.10
N ALA A 139 7.77 -2.79 12.93
CA ALA A 139 8.71 -1.87 12.30
C ALA A 139 8.06 -0.53 11.90
N ALA A 140 6.80 -0.56 11.45
CA ALA A 140 6.05 0.67 11.17
C ALA A 140 5.84 1.52 12.42
N ARG A 141 5.55 0.88 13.56
CA ARG A 141 5.43 1.56 14.85
C ARG A 141 6.76 2.18 15.27
N GLU A 142 7.84 1.41 15.23
CA GLU A 142 9.20 1.89 15.53
C GLU A 142 9.67 3.03 14.61
N ALA A 143 9.17 3.07 13.38
CA ALA A 143 9.43 4.14 12.42
C ALA A 143 8.48 5.35 12.58
N ASN A 144 7.59 5.36 13.57
CA ASN A 144 6.59 6.42 13.79
C ASN A 144 5.65 6.62 12.57
N LEU A 145 5.28 5.55 11.87
CA LEU A 145 4.27 5.56 10.80
C LEU A 145 2.86 5.47 11.40
N GLU A 146 2.51 6.45 12.21
CA GLU A 146 1.30 6.45 13.03
C GLU A 146 0.23 7.42 12.51
N PRO A 147 -1.07 7.11 12.70
CA PRO A 147 -1.60 5.88 13.29
C PRO A 147 -1.51 4.69 12.32
N ILE A 148 -1.21 3.50 12.85
CA ILE A 148 -1.30 2.23 12.11
C ILE A 148 -2.75 1.76 12.14
N LYS A 149 -3.37 1.60 10.98
CA LYS A 149 -4.72 1.03 10.86
C LYS A 149 -4.64 -0.39 10.36
N ILE A 150 -5.39 -1.30 11.00
CA ILE A 150 -5.57 -2.66 10.51
C ILE A 150 -6.92 -2.74 9.80
N ASN A 151 -6.91 -3.24 8.56
CA ASN A 151 -8.12 -3.55 7.81
C ASN A 151 -8.30 -5.07 7.78
N VAL A 152 -9.51 -5.51 8.10
CA VAL A 152 -9.90 -6.94 8.14
C VAL A 152 -11.14 -7.09 7.27
N VAL A 153 -11.10 -7.99 6.30
CA VAL A 153 -12.29 -8.44 5.57
C VAL A 153 -12.77 -9.74 6.20
N ILE A 154 -13.98 -9.72 6.79
CA ILE A 154 -14.59 -10.91 7.36
C ILE A 154 -15.25 -11.72 6.23
N LEU A 155 -14.89 -13.00 6.17
CA LEU A 155 -15.31 -13.96 5.16
C LEU A 155 -15.96 -15.14 5.89
N LYS A 156 -17.26 -15.31 5.62
CA LYS A 156 -18.09 -16.37 6.22
C LYS A 156 -17.44 -17.74 6.08
N GLY A 157 -17.29 -18.46 7.20
CA GLY A 157 -16.70 -19.80 7.23
C GLY A 157 -15.20 -19.87 6.94
N ILE A 158 -14.49 -18.73 6.85
CA ILE A 158 -13.04 -18.68 6.60
C ILE A 158 -12.29 -18.07 7.78
N ASN A 159 -12.63 -16.86 8.21
CA ASN A 159 -11.88 -16.09 9.21
C ASN A 159 -12.73 -15.35 10.26
N GLU A 160 -13.99 -15.75 10.42
CA GLU A 160 -14.81 -15.38 11.59
C GLU A 160 -14.18 -15.85 12.91
#